data_AF-A0A0M8RLF0-F1
#
_entry.id   AF-A0A0M8RLF0-F1
#
_cell.length_a   1.000
_cell.length_b   1.000
_cell.length_c   1.000
_cell.angle_alpha   90.00
_cell.angle_beta   90.00
_cell.angle_gamma   90.00
#
_symmetry.space_group_name_H-M   'P 1'
#
loop_
_entity.id
_entity.type
_entity.pdbx_description
1 polymer ?
#
loop_
_entity_poly.entity_id
_entity_poly.type
_entity_poly.pdbx_seq_one_letter_code
_entity_poly.pdbx_strand_id
1 'polypeptide(L)'
;MSGNRSVRRVTLAAALSALAVTAPAGAGAAAPAPAPAGDQAEVPARSGSTESAVDRVADFYGSYLDVVHDQGRGTLAEALRVHYLTPELRAHLANWERREHADGVLRAQDAPRAWRVTYNDSAMGRAWTRVRLTFGSAEHPRHTHLLVTCDLNTLRITDIQPDTGK
;
A
#
# COMPACT_ATOMS: atom_id res chain seq x y z
N MET A 1 -12.12 -32.38 -19.22
CA MET A 1 -13.58 -32.17 -19.32
C MET A 1 -13.90 -30.83 -18.67
N SER A 2 -14.01 -29.77 -19.46
CA SER A 2 -14.32 -28.41 -19.00
C SER A 2 -15.80 -28.28 -18.69
N GLY A 3 -16.14 -27.89 -17.47
CA GLY A 3 -17.50 -27.54 -17.06
C GLY A 3 -17.69 -26.04 -17.01
N ASN A 4 -18.24 -25.46 -18.08
CA ASN A 4 -18.75 -24.09 -18.07
C ASN A 4 -20.05 -24.05 -17.25
N ARG A 5 -20.13 -23.17 -16.24
CA ARG A 5 -21.41 -22.88 -15.57
C ARG A 5 -21.76 -21.40 -15.73
N SER A 6 -22.92 -21.21 -16.35
CA SER A 6 -23.41 -20.01 -17.00
C SER A 6 -23.77 -18.87 -16.05
N VAL A 7 -23.45 -17.65 -16.47
CA VAL A 7 -23.92 -16.38 -15.91
C VAL A 7 -25.42 -16.23 -16.19
N ARG A 8 -26.23 -16.00 -15.15
CA ARG A 8 -27.63 -15.58 -15.29
C ARG A 8 -27.76 -14.11 -14.94
N ARG A 9 -27.99 -13.27 -15.97
CA ARG A 9 -28.39 -11.87 -15.85
C ARG A 9 -29.91 -11.84 -15.68
N VAL A 10 -30.40 -11.21 -14.62
CA VAL A 10 -31.83 -10.99 -14.39
C VAL A 10 -32.13 -9.54 -14.76
N THR A 11 -32.84 -9.35 -15.86
CA THR A 11 -33.51 -8.10 -16.23
C THR A 11 -34.94 -8.16 -15.71
N LEU A 12 -35.39 -7.16 -14.95
CA LEU A 12 -36.80 -6.96 -14.69
C LEU A 12 -37.28 -5.67 -15.34
N ALA A 13 -38.34 -5.81 -16.12
CA ALA A 13 -38.99 -4.79 -16.91
C ALA A 13 -40.10 -4.06 -16.13
N ALA A 14 -40.29 -2.80 -16.55
CA ALA A 14 -41.46 -1.93 -16.54
C ALA A 14 -42.74 -2.35 -15.78
N ALA A 15 -43.29 -1.37 -15.05
CA ALA A 15 -44.73 -1.19 -14.94
C ALA A 15 -45.06 0.31 -15.10
N LEU A 16 -45.73 0.64 -16.20
CA LEU A 16 -46.43 1.90 -16.42
C LEU A 16 -47.75 1.88 -15.64
N SER A 17 -48.10 3.00 -15.02
CA SER A 17 -49.47 3.28 -14.60
C SER A 17 -49.71 4.78 -14.76
N ALA A 18 -50.61 5.12 -15.67
CA ALA A 18 -51.17 6.45 -15.83
C ALA A 18 -52.43 6.57 -14.96
N LEU A 19 -52.71 7.73 -14.37
CA LEU A 19 -53.97 8.49 -14.56
C LEU A 19 -54.09 9.72 -13.65
N ALA A 20 -54.64 10.76 -14.30
CA ALA A 20 -55.55 11.80 -13.82
C ALA A 20 -55.03 13.05 -13.06
N VAL A 21 -55.26 14.17 -13.74
CA VAL A 21 -55.18 15.58 -13.33
C VAL A 21 -56.29 15.93 -12.33
N THR A 22 -55.96 16.70 -11.29
CA THR A 22 -56.80 17.81 -10.77
C THR A 22 -55.89 18.85 -10.10
N ALA A 23 -56.08 20.13 -10.45
CA ALA A 23 -55.41 21.26 -9.83
C ALA A 23 -56.40 22.05 -8.96
N PRO A 24 -55.96 22.52 -7.78
CA PRO A 24 -56.40 23.82 -7.30
C PRO A 24 -55.21 24.76 -7.04
N ALA A 25 -55.48 26.04 -7.23
CA ALA A 25 -54.58 27.15 -7.00
C ALA A 25 -54.29 27.37 -5.50
N GLY A 26 -53.10 27.89 -5.20
CA GLY A 26 -52.87 28.73 -4.02
C GLY A 26 -52.02 28.14 -2.90
N ALA A 27 -50.70 28.29 -3.01
CA ALA A 27 -49.78 28.68 -1.94
C ALA A 27 -48.36 28.61 -2.53
N GLY A 28 -47.56 29.66 -2.37
CA GLY A 28 -46.17 29.65 -2.81
C GLY A 28 -45.40 28.52 -2.14
N ALA A 29 -45.25 27.40 -2.84
CA ALA A 29 -44.35 26.34 -2.44
C ALA A 29 -42.93 26.89 -2.61
N ALA A 30 -42.31 27.27 -1.49
CA ALA A 30 -40.87 27.43 -1.43
C ALA A 30 -40.25 26.21 -2.10
N ALA A 31 -39.43 26.44 -3.15
CA ALA A 31 -38.68 25.38 -3.78
C ALA A 31 -38.00 24.56 -2.67
N PRO A 32 -38.04 23.21 -2.72
CA PRO A 32 -37.34 22.41 -1.73
C PRO A 32 -35.91 22.90 -1.71
N ALA A 33 -35.49 23.44 -0.56
CA ALA A 33 -34.10 23.83 -0.36
C ALA A 33 -33.26 22.59 -0.70
N PRO A 34 -32.16 22.73 -1.48
CA PRO A 34 -31.28 21.61 -1.73
C PRO A 34 -30.95 21.00 -0.36
N ALA A 35 -31.25 19.70 -0.19
CA ALA A 35 -30.84 18.99 0.99
C ALA A 35 -29.34 19.27 1.18
N PRO A 36 -28.87 19.59 2.41
CA PRO A 36 -27.44 19.76 2.62
C PRO A 36 -26.79 18.51 2.07
N ALA A 37 -25.90 18.69 1.08
CA ALA A 37 -25.06 17.60 0.62
C ALA A 37 -24.36 17.10 1.88
N GLY A 38 -24.82 15.97 2.42
CA GLY A 38 -24.16 15.37 3.57
C GLY A 38 -22.71 15.22 3.19
N ASP A 39 -21.80 15.63 4.09
CA ASP A 39 -20.37 15.37 3.95
C ASP A 39 -20.21 13.93 3.48
N GLN A 40 -19.97 13.76 2.19
CA GLN A 40 -19.65 12.45 1.66
C GLN A 40 -18.31 12.16 2.29
N ALA A 41 -18.30 11.27 3.28
CA ALA A 41 -17.07 10.86 3.96
C ALA A 41 -16.02 10.62 2.89
N GLU A 42 -15.02 11.49 2.85
CA GLU A 42 -14.04 11.52 1.79
C GLU A 42 -13.39 10.14 1.72
N VAL A 43 -13.45 9.51 0.54
CA VAL A 43 -12.83 8.21 0.35
C VAL A 43 -11.35 8.36 0.69
N PRO A 44 -10.74 7.45 1.48
CA PRO A 44 -9.34 7.58 1.84
C PRO A 44 -8.47 7.62 0.57
N ALA A 45 -7.91 8.79 0.29
CA ALA A 45 -6.97 8.97 -0.81
C ALA A 45 -5.52 8.78 -0.31
N ARG A 46 -4.67 8.20 -1.16
CA ARG A 46 -3.22 8.16 -0.95
C ARG A 46 -2.55 8.92 -2.08
N SER A 47 -1.73 9.90 -1.72
CA SER A 47 -0.85 10.62 -2.63
C SER A 47 0.59 10.13 -2.44
N GLY A 48 1.41 10.33 -3.46
CA GLY A 48 2.84 10.06 -3.42
C GLY A 48 3.56 10.85 -4.52
N SER A 49 4.88 10.91 -4.43
CA SER A 49 5.76 11.58 -5.39
C SER A 49 6.88 10.65 -5.83
N THR A 50 7.17 10.62 -7.13
CA THR A 50 8.31 9.90 -7.69
C THR A 50 9.66 10.51 -7.30
N GLU A 51 9.66 11.72 -6.75
CA GLU A 51 10.86 12.43 -6.29
C GLU A 51 11.07 12.30 -4.76
N SER A 52 10.10 11.73 -4.05
CA SER A 52 10.15 11.57 -2.60
C SER A 52 10.87 10.28 -2.20
N ALA A 53 11.95 10.40 -1.43
CA ALA A 53 12.68 9.25 -0.92
C ALA A 53 11.83 8.36 0.01
N VAL A 54 10.90 8.94 0.76
CA VAL A 54 10.00 8.20 1.65
C VAL A 54 8.98 7.41 0.84
N ASP A 55 8.41 8.03 -0.20
CA ASP A 55 7.47 7.35 -1.10
C ASP A 55 8.19 6.24 -1.87
N ARG A 56 9.43 6.48 -2.29
CA ARG A 56 10.25 5.45 -2.93
C ARG A 56 10.49 4.22 -2.03
N VAL A 57 10.72 4.42 -0.74
CA VAL A 57 10.81 3.33 0.24
C VAL A 57 9.44 2.65 0.42
N ALA A 58 8.35 3.42 0.45
CA ALA A 58 7.00 2.87 0.54
C ALA A 58 6.62 2.01 -0.67
N ASP A 59 6.94 2.47 -1.88
CA ASP A 59 6.71 1.73 -3.13
C ASP A 59 7.51 0.43 -3.16
N PHE A 60 8.78 0.47 -2.73
CA PHE A 60 9.60 -0.74 -2.61
C PHE A 60 9.00 -1.74 -1.64
N TYR A 61 8.74 -1.35 -0.38
CA TYR A 61 8.22 -2.29 0.62
C TYR A 61 6.81 -2.78 0.28
N GLY A 62 5.95 -1.93 -0.27
CA GLY A 62 4.62 -2.33 -0.75
C GLY A 62 4.71 -3.41 -1.82
N SER A 63 5.38 -3.11 -2.93
CA SER A 63 5.50 -4.05 -4.05
C SER A 63 6.29 -5.31 -3.70
N TYR A 64 7.36 -5.19 -2.90
CA TYR A 64 8.17 -6.33 -2.49
C TYR A 64 7.38 -7.28 -1.59
N LEU A 65 6.62 -6.75 -0.64
CA LEU A 65 5.82 -7.58 0.26
C LEU A 65 4.62 -8.23 -0.44
N ASP A 66 3.98 -7.55 -1.39
CA ASP A 66 2.92 -8.16 -2.22
C ASP A 66 3.47 -9.39 -2.96
N VAL A 67 4.64 -9.25 -3.60
CA VAL A 67 5.29 -10.37 -4.31
C VAL A 67 5.71 -11.49 -3.36
N VAL A 68 6.28 -11.16 -2.20
CA VAL A 68 6.69 -12.15 -1.20
C VAL A 68 5.49 -12.92 -0.65
N HIS A 69 4.34 -12.26 -0.47
CA HIS A 69 3.10 -12.92 -0.05
C HIS A 69 2.49 -13.80 -1.14
N ASP A 70 2.37 -13.27 -2.36
CA ASP A 70 1.66 -13.95 -3.44
C ASP A 70 2.45 -15.11 -4.05
N GLN A 71 3.76 -14.93 -4.19
CA GLN A 71 4.62 -15.79 -5.01
C GLN A 71 5.92 -16.20 -4.31
N GLY A 72 6.18 -15.68 -3.11
CA GLY A 72 7.44 -15.90 -2.42
C GLY A 72 8.62 -15.18 -3.07
N ARG A 73 9.83 -15.64 -2.74
CA ARG A 73 11.10 -14.98 -3.12
C ARG A 73 11.63 -15.45 -4.48
N GLY A 74 10.86 -15.22 -5.54
CA GLY A 74 11.20 -15.59 -6.91
C GLY A 74 11.93 -14.51 -7.72
N THR A 75 11.94 -14.66 -9.04
CA THR A 75 12.59 -13.74 -9.99
C THR A 75 12.05 -12.31 -9.90
N LEU A 76 10.75 -12.14 -9.67
CA LEU A 76 10.14 -10.82 -9.53
C LEU A 76 10.60 -10.10 -8.25
N ALA A 77 10.74 -10.82 -7.14
CA ALA A 77 11.28 -10.26 -5.90
C ALA A 77 12.73 -9.78 -6.09
N GLU A 78 13.54 -10.53 -6.84
CA GLU A 78 14.90 -10.11 -7.19
C GLU A 78 14.91 -8.92 -8.16
N ALA A 79 14.01 -8.86 -9.13
CA ALA A 79 13.89 -7.72 -10.03
C ALA A 79 13.55 -6.42 -9.28
N LEU A 80 12.66 -6.49 -8.27
CA LEU A 80 12.38 -5.37 -7.39
C LEU A 80 13.62 -4.95 -6.61
N ARG A 81 14.37 -5.91 -6.04
CA ARG A 81 15.64 -5.61 -5.36
C ARG A 81 16.63 -4.92 -6.32
N VAL A 82 16.79 -5.40 -7.54
CA VAL A 82 17.65 -4.79 -8.58
C VAL A 82 17.22 -3.36 -8.90
N HIS A 83 15.92 -3.09 -8.94
CA HIS A 83 15.37 -1.77 -9.27
C HIS A 83 15.59 -0.75 -8.14
N TYR A 84 15.29 -1.13 -6.89
CA TYR A 84 15.25 -0.20 -5.76
C TYR A 84 16.55 -0.13 -4.95
N LEU A 85 17.27 -1.25 -4.80
CA LEU A 85 18.45 -1.35 -3.94
C LEU A 85 19.73 -1.16 -4.75
N THR A 86 20.74 -0.51 -4.19
CA THR A 86 22.08 -0.47 -4.80
C THR A 86 22.70 -1.87 -4.94
N PRO A 87 23.57 -2.12 -5.95
CA PRO A 87 24.31 -3.38 -6.07
C PRO A 87 25.09 -3.75 -4.79
N GLU A 88 25.70 -2.76 -4.15
CA GLU A 88 26.46 -2.92 -2.91
C GLU A 88 25.56 -3.44 -1.79
N LEU A 89 24.41 -2.78 -1.56
CA LEU A 89 23.44 -3.23 -0.57
C LEU A 89 22.96 -4.65 -0.86
N ARG A 90 22.64 -4.99 -2.12
CA ARG A 90 22.21 -6.34 -2.48
C ARG A 90 23.28 -7.39 -2.12
N ALA A 91 24.56 -7.10 -2.35
CA ALA A 91 25.65 -7.98 -1.95
C ALA A 91 25.75 -8.12 -0.42
N HIS A 92 25.60 -7.02 0.32
CA HIS A 92 25.57 -7.04 1.79
C HIS A 92 24.40 -7.88 2.33
N LEU A 93 23.21 -7.71 1.77
CA LEU A 93 22.03 -8.50 2.12
C LEU A 93 22.25 -9.96 1.81
N ALA A 94 22.70 -10.32 0.60
CA ALA A 94 22.97 -11.72 0.24
C ALA A 94 23.97 -12.38 1.21
N ASN A 95 25.00 -11.66 1.64
CA ASN A 95 25.96 -12.16 2.63
C ASN A 95 25.31 -12.40 4.00
N TRP A 96 24.43 -11.51 4.43
CA TRP A 96 23.69 -11.65 5.68
C TRP A 96 22.67 -12.80 5.61
N GLU A 97 21.90 -12.89 4.53
CA GLU A 97 20.88 -13.92 4.31
C GLU A 97 21.47 -15.34 4.34
N ARG A 98 22.68 -15.52 3.80
CA ARG A 98 23.38 -16.82 3.86
C ARG A 98 23.78 -17.22 5.29
N ARG A 99 24.02 -16.26 6.18
CA ARG A 99 24.38 -16.53 7.58
C ARG A 99 23.16 -16.72 8.47
N GLU A 100 22.17 -15.86 8.30
CA GLU A 100 21.00 -15.82 9.19
C GLU A 100 19.84 -16.68 8.72
N HIS A 101 19.92 -17.23 7.49
CA HIS A 101 18.85 -18.02 6.87
C HIS A 101 17.47 -17.31 6.90
N ALA A 102 17.50 -15.98 6.75
CA ALA A 102 16.36 -15.09 6.84
C ALA A 102 16.33 -14.17 5.61
N ASP A 103 15.25 -13.42 5.43
CA ASP A 103 15.19 -12.34 4.44
C ASP A 103 15.90 -11.09 4.97
N GLY A 104 16.90 -10.61 4.23
CA GLY A 104 17.73 -9.49 4.62
C GLY A 104 17.03 -8.14 4.52
N VAL A 105 16.06 -7.99 3.61
CA VAL A 105 15.24 -6.77 3.49
C VAL A 105 14.29 -6.66 4.68
N LEU A 106 13.77 -7.79 5.14
CA LEU A 106 12.82 -7.86 6.24
C LEU A 106 13.49 -8.00 7.61
N ARG A 107 14.76 -8.44 7.62
CA ARG A 107 15.50 -8.91 8.80
C ARG A 107 14.71 -9.93 9.62
N ALA A 108 14.02 -10.84 8.92
CA ALA A 108 13.08 -11.81 9.51
C ALA A 108 12.98 -13.09 8.67
N GLN A 109 12.55 -14.20 9.29
CA GLN A 109 12.39 -15.48 8.61
C GLN A 109 11.07 -15.61 7.85
N ASP A 110 10.02 -14.93 8.31
CA ASP A 110 8.68 -14.96 7.73
C ASP A 110 8.29 -13.60 7.12
N ALA A 111 7.15 -13.57 6.43
CA ALA A 111 6.64 -12.37 5.79
C ALA A 111 5.75 -11.57 6.76
N PRO A 112 5.92 -10.24 6.87
CA PRO A 112 5.05 -9.40 7.68
C PRO A 112 3.68 -9.25 7.03
N ARG A 113 2.60 -9.26 7.82
CA ARG A 113 1.23 -9.06 7.33
C ARG A 113 0.87 -7.60 7.07
N ALA A 114 1.66 -6.66 7.60
CA ALA A 114 1.44 -5.23 7.44
C ALA A 114 2.75 -4.47 7.59
N TRP A 115 2.81 -3.30 6.95
CA TRP A 115 3.96 -2.42 7.00
C TRP A 115 3.50 -0.96 7.17
N ARG A 116 4.39 -0.13 7.73
CA ARG A 116 4.23 1.32 7.80
C ARG A 116 5.58 1.96 7.53
N VAL A 117 5.57 2.99 6.70
CA VAL A 117 6.75 3.76 6.33
C VAL A 117 6.54 5.19 6.84
N THR A 118 7.55 5.74 7.49
CA THR A 118 7.52 7.09 8.07
C THR A 118 8.86 7.78 7.83
N TYR A 119 8.80 9.04 7.38
CA TYR A 119 9.98 9.90 7.34
C TYR A 119 10.68 9.92 8.71
N ASN A 120 12.00 9.88 8.72
CA ASN A 120 12.80 10.06 9.92
C ASN A 120 13.61 11.35 9.86
N ASP A 121 14.53 11.45 8.91
CA ASP A 121 15.40 12.62 8.76
C ASP A 121 16.03 12.68 7.36
N SER A 122 16.69 13.78 7.01
CA SER A 122 17.49 13.91 5.79
C SER A 122 18.64 14.89 5.97
N ALA A 123 19.83 14.49 5.49
CA ALA A 123 21.04 15.28 5.57
C ALA A 123 22.09 14.74 4.60
N MET A 124 23.01 15.60 4.15
CA MET A 124 24.19 15.22 3.37
C MET A 124 23.87 14.37 2.13
N GLY A 125 22.81 14.71 1.40
CA GLY A 125 22.38 13.98 0.20
C GLY A 125 21.76 12.60 0.50
N ARG A 126 21.36 12.34 1.74
CA ARG A 126 20.69 11.12 2.17
C ARG A 126 19.38 11.42 2.88
N ALA A 127 18.45 10.49 2.78
CA ALA A 127 17.24 10.46 3.58
C ALA A 127 17.16 9.15 4.36
N TRP A 128 16.74 9.25 5.62
CA TRP A 128 16.42 8.12 6.48
C TRP A 128 14.92 8.00 6.63
N THR A 129 14.45 6.77 6.47
CA THR A 129 13.05 6.41 6.55
C THR A 129 12.91 5.25 7.53
N ARG A 130 12.00 5.35 8.49
CA ARG A 130 11.65 4.25 9.38
C ARG A 130 10.60 3.36 8.73
N VAL A 131 10.85 2.05 8.74
CA VAL A 131 9.91 1.03 8.29
C VAL A 131 9.56 0.13 9.46
N ARG A 132 8.28 0.11 9.84
CA ARG A 132 7.74 -0.83 10.82
C ARG A 132 7.07 -1.98 10.09
N LEU A 133 7.59 -3.18 10.27
CA LEU A 133 7.01 -4.43 9.81
C LEU A 133 6.22 -5.08 10.95
N THR A 134 5.03 -5.59 10.65
CA THR A 134 4.13 -6.23 11.62
C THR A 134 3.90 -7.68 11.23
N PHE A 135 4.15 -8.58 12.17
CA PHE A 135 4.01 -10.02 11.99
C PHE A 135 3.10 -10.60 13.08
N GLY A 136 2.81 -11.90 12.99
CA GLY A 136 1.89 -12.58 13.91
C GLY A 136 0.43 -12.26 13.60
N SER A 137 -0.47 -12.64 14.49
CA SER A 137 -1.91 -12.44 14.31
C SER A 137 -2.34 -11.01 14.68
N ALA A 138 -3.63 -10.70 14.55
CA ALA A 138 -4.16 -9.43 15.03
C ALA A 138 -4.11 -9.33 16.57
N GLU A 139 -4.28 -10.46 17.26
CA GLU A 139 -4.32 -10.59 18.71
C GLU A 139 -2.91 -10.55 19.33
N HIS A 140 -1.91 -11.07 18.61
CA HIS A 140 -0.52 -11.12 19.07
C HIS A 140 0.44 -10.52 18.03
N PRO A 141 0.38 -9.19 17.80
CA PRO A 141 1.27 -8.55 16.85
C PRO A 141 2.70 -8.47 17.40
N ARG A 142 3.68 -8.71 16.55
CA ARG A 142 5.08 -8.42 16.82
C ARG A 142 5.63 -7.46 15.76
N HIS A 143 6.60 -6.64 16.15
CA HIS A 143 7.11 -5.58 15.29
C HIS A 143 8.62 -5.67 15.10
N THR A 144 9.06 -5.47 13.87
CA THR A 144 10.45 -5.16 13.54
C THR A 144 10.50 -3.72 13.04
N HIS A 145 11.45 -2.93 13.54
CA HIS A 145 11.69 -1.57 13.08
C HIS A 145 13.01 -1.55 12.31
N LEU A 146 12.98 -0.97 11.12
CA LEU A 146 14.13 -0.81 10.25
C LEU A 146 14.37 0.67 9.99
N LEU A 147 15.63 1.07 9.98
CA LEU A 147 16.07 2.34 9.46
C LEU A 147 16.62 2.11 8.05
N VAL A 148 15.98 2.74 7.07
CA VAL A 148 16.27 2.59 5.65
C VAL A 148 16.88 3.87 5.14
N THR A 149 18.04 3.78 4.51
CA THR A 149 18.76 4.94 3.97
C THR A 149 18.62 4.98 2.45
N CYS A 150 18.16 6.11 1.92
CA CYS A 150 18.14 6.42 0.49
C CYS A 150 19.18 7.48 0.15
N ASP A 151 19.83 7.32 -0.99
CA ASP A 151 20.59 8.39 -1.63
C ASP A 151 19.62 9.34 -2.35
N LEU A 152 19.70 10.65 -2.09
CA LEU A 152 18.76 11.64 -2.64
C LEU A 152 19.02 11.98 -4.10
N ASN A 153 20.20 11.68 -4.64
CA ASN A 153 20.52 11.94 -6.05
C ASN A 153 19.94 10.86 -6.96
N THR A 154 19.90 9.61 -6.47
CA THR A 154 19.50 8.42 -7.25
C THR A 154 18.18 7.82 -6.79
N LEU A 155 17.70 8.19 -5.60
CA LEU A 155 16.56 7.60 -4.90
C LEU A 155 16.67 6.08 -4.71
N ARG A 156 17.91 5.55 -4.73
CA ARG A 156 18.15 4.13 -4.45
C ARG A 156 18.37 3.93 -2.96
N ILE A 157 17.88 2.79 -2.48
CA ILE A 157 18.13 2.36 -1.11
C ILE A 157 19.57 1.86 -1.02
N THR A 158 20.33 2.47 -0.13
CA THR A 158 21.77 2.22 0.09
C THR A 158 22.02 1.41 1.35
N ASP A 159 21.13 1.46 2.34
CA ASP A 159 21.26 0.68 3.56
C ASP A 159 19.90 0.32 4.18
N ILE A 160 19.85 -0.83 4.85
CA ILE A 160 18.72 -1.33 5.63
C ILE A 160 19.28 -1.95 6.91
N GLN A 161 19.00 -1.33 8.05
CA GLN A 161 19.49 -1.79 9.36
C GLN A 161 18.35 -1.84 10.38
N PRO A 162 18.45 -2.69 11.41
CA PRO A 162 17.55 -2.61 12.55
C PRO A 162 17.56 -1.20 13.16
N ASP A 163 16.40 -0.60 13.37
CA ASP A 163 16.27 0.65 14.12
C ASP A 163 16.35 0.33 15.61
N THR A 164 17.48 0.66 16.22
CA THR A 164 17.76 0.38 17.64
C THR A 164 17.31 1.51 18.57
N GLY A 165 16.69 2.58 18.03
CA GLY A 165 16.06 3.64 18.81
C GLY A 165 16.99 4.42 19.74
N LYS A 166 18.30 4.45 19.43
CA LYS A 166 19.29 5.25 20.18
C LYS A 166 19.28 6.71 19.75
#